data_AF-A0A962L1J8-F1
#
_entry.id   AF-A0A962L1J8-F1
#
_cell.length_a   1.000
_cell.length_b   1.000
_cell.length_c   1.000
_cell.angle_alpha   90.00
_cell.angle_beta   90.00
_cell.angle_gamma   90.00
#
_symmetry.space_group_name_H-M   'P 1'
#
loop_
_entity.id
_entity.type
_entity.pdbx_description
1 polymer ?
#
loop_
_entity_poly.entity_id
_entity_poly.type
_entity_poly.pdbx_seq_one_letter_code
_entity_poly.pdbx_strand_id
1 'polypeptide(L)'
;MYLTQKIGVSGLMLSGLYSQAASADVMTLEFSLDQYLSQGSMLEGAFDINPFLQDMSDNGVDIDITGASITMYGFSSETATPNYTVYTGSEFSHYRSVYYSYSYSCGWHGWSTCYGGGSYSTAVYTSFYDTYTGDGEADVLLVDFGDQMITDSTASPDLLLYTQNYYSYYGPSQTTYYDRNDFGDISATEALTDFSMSDLTSDGLLNYGILVDQGHFNIVGLNLDLTYDAVNVPEPGSLALLGMGALGLAGLGRKRKPS
;
A
#
# COMPACT_ATOMS: atom_id res chain seq x y z
N MET A 1 18.56 -3.60 -5.69
CA MET A 1 17.53 -2.55 -5.54
C MET A 1 17.15 -2.13 -6.95
N TYR A 2 15.94 -2.48 -7.39
CA TYR A 2 15.43 -2.08 -8.70
C TYR A 2 14.38 -1.00 -8.48
N LEU A 3 14.81 0.25 -8.60
CA LEU A 3 13.90 1.39 -8.64
C LEU A 3 13.28 1.41 -10.04
N THR A 4 11.95 1.36 -10.14
CA THR A 4 11.26 1.49 -11.42
C THR A 4 10.35 2.70 -11.35
N GLN A 5 10.75 3.79 -12.00
CA GLN A 5 9.87 4.93 -12.25
C GLN A 5 9.22 4.71 -13.61
N LYS A 6 7.89 4.68 -13.66
CA LYS A 6 7.13 4.61 -14.93
C LYS A 6 6.37 5.91 -15.12
N ILE A 7 6.38 6.42 -16.35
CA ILE A 7 5.61 7.58 -16.76
C ILE A 7 4.45 7.07 -17.62
N GLY A 8 3.22 7.29 -17.16
CA GLY A 8 2.01 7.08 -17.94
C GLY A 8 1.47 8.44 -18.42
N VAL A 9 1.39 8.64 -19.73
CA VAL A 9 0.74 9.83 -20.33
C VAL A 9 -0.53 9.36 -21.02
N SER A 10 -1.68 9.92 -20.64
CA SER A 10 -2.99 9.54 -21.18
C SER A 10 -3.60 10.66 -22.04
N GLY A 11 -2.84 11.17 -23.01
CA GLY A 11 -3.27 12.23 -23.93
C GLY A 11 -3.27 11.80 -25.40
N LEU A 12 -4.33 12.12 -26.14
CA LEU A 12 -4.44 11.90 -27.58
C LEU A 12 -3.37 12.73 -28.33
N MET A 13 -2.25 12.09 -28.69
CA MET A 13 -1.27 12.61 -29.65
C MET A 13 -1.90 12.69 -31.06
N LEU A 14 -2.76 13.70 -31.29
CA LEU A 14 -3.30 13.97 -32.62
C LEU A 14 -2.28 14.78 -33.42
N SER A 15 -1.44 14.06 -34.17
CA SER A 15 -0.63 14.65 -35.23
C SER A 15 -1.55 15.26 -36.30
N GLY A 16 -1.60 16.59 -36.36
CA GLY A 16 -2.29 17.27 -37.45
C GLY A 16 -2.61 18.73 -37.19
N LEU A 17 -1.68 19.61 -37.54
CA LEU A 17 -1.89 20.94 -38.17
C LEU A 17 -3.31 21.53 -38.06
N TYR A 18 -3.80 21.77 -36.84
CA TYR A 18 -4.94 22.64 -36.59
C TYR A 18 -4.75 23.23 -35.20
N SER A 19 -4.91 24.55 -35.11
CA SER A 19 -5.06 25.28 -33.87
C SER A 19 -6.16 24.63 -33.03
N GLN A 20 -5.79 23.77 -32.09
CA GLN A 20 -6.72 23.25 -31.09
C GLN A 20 -6.36 23.87 -29.74
N ALA A 21 -7.43 24.27 -29.07
CA ALA A 21 -7.44 24.85 -27.74
C ALA A 21 -6.70 23.96 -26.73
N ALA A 22 -6.18 24.58 -25.68
CA ALA A 22 -5.62 23.90 -24.52
C ALA A 22 -6.54 22.75 -24.10
N SER A 23 -6.01 21.52 -24.19
CA SER A 23 -6.67 20.34 -23.66
C SER A 23 -6.02 20.03 -22.33
N ALA A 24 -6.81 20.05 -21.26
CA ALA A 24 -6.39 19.52 -19.97
C ALA A 24 -6.07 18.02 -20.13
N ASP A 25 -4.88 17.61 -19.73
CA ASP A 25 -4.42 16.23 -19.80
C ASP A 25 -3.80 15.80 -18.46
N VAL A 26 -3.68 14.48 -18.24
CA VAL A 26 -3.19 13.90 -16.99
C VAL A 26 -1.93 13.07 -17.22
N MET A 27 -0.91 13.33 -16.41
CA MET A 27 0.34 12.59 -16.35
C MET A 27 0.46 11.92 -14.99
N THR A 28 0.81 10.62 -14.98
CA THR A 28 1.07 9.88 -13.73
C THR A 28 2.52 9.44 -13.66
N LEU A 29 3.18 9.73 -12.54
CA LEU A 29 4.48 9.17 -12.17
C LEU A 29 4.29 8.14 -11.07
N GLU A 30 4.73 6.92 -11.31
CA GLU A 30 4.61 5.82 -10.35
C GLU A 30 5.97 5.49 -9.72
N PHE A 31 5.96 5.41 -8.40
CA PHE A 31 6.99 4.79 -7.59
C PHE A 31 6.42 3.53 -6.94
N SER A 32 7.17 2.43 -6.98
CA SER A 32 6.79 1.20 -6.29
C SER A 32 8.03 0.51 -5.73
N LEU A 33 7.91 0.04 -4.50
CA LEU A 33 8.92 -0.69 -3.75
C LEU A 33 8.32 -2.01 -3.26
N ASP A 34 8.84 -3.12 -3.78
CA ASP A 34 8.55 -4.47 -3.30
C ASP A 34 9.66 -4.90 -2.34
N GLN A 35 9.59 -4.39 -1.11
CA GLN A 35 10.54 -4.67 -0.04
C GLN A 35 9.85 -4.58 1.32
N TYR A 36 10.20 -5.51 2.21
CA TYR A 36 9.79 -5.47 3.61
C TYR A 36 10.35 -4.23 4.34
N LEU A 37 9.44 -3.39 4.82
CA LEU A 37 9.68 -2.23 5.68
C LEU A 37 9.03 -2.49 7.05
N SER A 38 9.83 -2.57 8.10
CA SER A 38 9.33 -2.68 9.47
C SER A 38 9.02 -1.31 10.07
N GLN A 39 8.31 -1.30 11.20
CA GLN A 39 8.15 -0.12 12.05
C GLN A 39 9.45 0.69 12.21
N GLY A 40 9.33 2.01 12.06
CA GLY A 40 10.43 2.96 12.12
C GLY A 40 11.28 3.03 10.86
N SER A 41 11.00 2.20 9.84
CA SER A 41 11.68 2.30 8.54
C SER A 41 11.27 3.59 7.84
N MET A 42 12.26 4.32 7.33
CA MET A 42 12.08 5.55 6.58
C MET A 42 12.70 5.39 5.19
N LEU A 43 11.96 5.82 4.17
CA LEU A 43 12.43 5.89 2.78
C LEU A 43 12.19 7.30 2.26
N GLU A 44 13.24 7.92 1.73
CA GLU A 44 13.15 9.25 1.12
C GLU A 44 13.37 9.14 -0.39
N GLY A 45 12.71 10.02 -1.14
CA GLY A 45 12.85 10.10 -2.58
C GLY A 45 12.28 11.41 -3.13
N ALA A 46 12.25 11.52 -4.44
CA ALA A 46 11.62 12.63 -5.13
C ALA A 46 10.95 12.17 -6.43
N PHE A 47 9.83 12.78 -6.77
CA PHE A 47 9.30 12.72 -8.13
C PHE A 47 9.99 13.78 -8.98
N ASP A 48 10.67 13.35 -10.04
CA ASP A 48 11.30 14.24 -11.01
C ASP A 48 10.45 14.32 -12.28
N ILE A 49 9.89 15.50 -12.53
CA ILE A 49 9.04 15.79 -13.69
C ILE A 49 9.81 16.50 -14.80
N ASN A 50 11.08 16.87 -14.58
CA ASN A 50 11.90 17.54 -15.58
C ASN A 50 12.04 16.75 -16.88
N PRO A 51 12.16 15.41 -16.88
CA PRO A 51 12.19 14.64 -18.14
C PRO A 51 10.93 14.84 -18.99
N PHE A 52 9.77 14.98 -18.36
CA PHE A 52 8.50 15.23 -19.04
C PHE A 52 8.39 16.67 -19.52
N LEU A 53 8.76 17.65 -18.68
CA LEU A 53 8.79 19.06 -19.08
C LEU A 53 9.74 19.29 -20.27
N GLN A 54 10.89 18.61 -20.28
CA GLN A 54 11.86 18.67 -21.36
C GLN A 54 11.31 18.05 -22.65
N ASP A 55 10.70 16.85 -22.57
CA ASP A 55 10.09 16.20 -23.74
C ASP A 55 8.99 17.07 -24.38
N MET A 56 8.17 17.72 -23.55
CA MET A 56 7.09 18.58 -24.03
C MET A 56 7.63 19.86 -24.67
N SER A 57 8.63 20.47 -24.04
CA SER A 57 9.34 21.63 -24.60
C SER A 57 10.03 21.31 -25.94
N ASP A 58 10.68 20.14 -26.04
CA ASP A 58 11.33 19.67 -27.28
C ASP A 58 10.32 19.44 -28.42
N ASN A 59 9.05 19.15 -28.08
CA ASN A 59 7.94 19.04 -29.01
C ASN A 59 7.21 20.38 -29.28
N GLY A 60 7.70 21.51 -28.74
CA GLY A 60 7.11 22.84 -28.94
C GLY A 60 5.82 23.07 -28.14
N VAL A 61 5.58 22.24 -27.12
CA VAL A 61 4.43 22.32 -26.23
C VAL A 61 4.90 22.99 -24.92
N ASP A 62 4.28 24.11 -24.60
CA ASP A 62 4.40 24.71 -23.27
C ASP A 62 3.32 24.13 -22.36
N ILE A 63 3.69 23.87 -21.11
CA ILE A 63 2.84 23.17 -20.15
C ILE A 63 2.62 24.07 -18.94
N ASP A 64 1.35 24.32 -18.64
CA ASP A 64 0.95 24.95 -17.39
C ASP A 64 0.34 23.88 -16.46
N ILE A 65 1.00 23.57 -15.35
CA ILE A 65 0.52 22.58 -14.39
C ILE A 65 -0.58 23.23 -13.56
N THR A 66 -1.80 22.74 -13.68
CA THR A 66 -2.99 23.32 -13.04
C THR A 66 -3.38 22.63 -11.74
N GLY A 67 -2.86 21.43 -11.49
CA GLY A 67 -3.05 20.74 -10.23
C GLY A 67 -2.24 19.44 -10.14
N ALA A 68 -2.12 18.92 -8.92
CA ALA A 68 -1.50 17.64 -8.66
C ALA A 68 -2.13 16.94 -7.46
N SER A 69 -2.04 15.61 -7.44
CA SER A 69 -2.40 14.78 -6.29
C SER A 69 -1.42 13.65 -6.10
N ILE A 70 -1.12 13.32 -4.84
CA ILE A 70 -0.38 12.12 -4.48
C ILE A 70 -1.38 11.06 -4.02
N THR A 71 -1.24 9.86 -4.57
CA THR A 71 -1.89 8.67 -4.03
C THR A 71 -0.84 7.73 -3.46
N MET A 72 -1.02 7.30 -2.22
CA MET A 72 -0.21 6.27 -1.60
C MET A 72 -0.93 4.92 -1.62
N TYR A 73 -0.15 3.86 -1.76
CA TYR A 73 -0.60 2.48 -1.66
C TYR A 73 0.37 1.72 -0.75
N GLY A 74 -0.15 0.78 0.03
CA GLY A 74 0.67 -0.07 0.87
C GLY A 74 0.00 -1.40 1.08
N PHE A 75 0.81 -2.45 1.01
CA PHE A 75 0.40 -3.81 1.30
C PHE A 75 1.27 -4.42 2.38
N SER A 76 0.61 -4.82 3.46
CA SER A 76 1.17 -5.57 4.58
C SER A 76 0.61 -7.00 4.54
N SER A 77 1.48 -7.98 4.77
CA SER A 77 1.07 -9.38 4.91
C SER A 77 1.39 -9.90 6.30
N GLU A 78 0.38 -10.33 7.02
CA GLU A 78 0.53 -10.96 8.34
C GLU A 78 1.14 -12.36 8.29
N THR A 79 1.40 -12.91 7.10
CA THR A 79 1.97 -14.27 6.99
C THR A 79 3.42 -14.37 7.50
N ALA A 80 4.06 -13.23 7.79
CA ALA A 80 5.39 -13.16 8.39
C ALA A 80 5.37 -13.21 9.93
N THR A 81 4.22 -13.03 10.60
CA THR A 81 4.11 -13.00 12.06
C THR A 81 3.74 -14.39 12.62
N PRO A 82 4.38 -14.84 13.73
CA PRO A 82 4.12 -16.16 14.29
C PRO A 82 2.74 -16.24 14.95
N ASN A 83 2.02 -17.34 14.72
CA ASN A 83 0.70 -17.56 15.33
C ASN A 83 0.74 -17.49 16.86
N TYR A 84 -0.29 -16.88 17.47
CA TYR A 84 -0.52 -16.91 18.91
C TYR A 84 -1.87 -17.58 19.24
N THR A 85 -2.04 -18.03 20.49
CA THR A 85 -3.27 -18.70 20.94
C THR A 85 -3.82 -18.02 22.19
N VAL A 86 -5.15 -17.83 22.23
CA VAL A 86 -5.87 -17.25 23.36
C VAL A 86 -6.85 -18.28 23.91
N TYR A 87 -6.86 -18.47 25.22
CA TYR A 87 -7.81 -19.34 25.89
C TYR A 87 -9.21 -18.71 25.88
N THR A 88 -10.20 -19.41 25.34
CA THR A 88 -11.57 -18.89 25.19
C THR A 88 -12.58 -19.54 26.13
N GLY A 89 -12.23 -20.66 26.75
CA GLY A 89 -13.05 -21.28 27.78
C GLY A 89 -12.79 -22.77 27.92
N SER A 90 -13.61 -23.42 28.75
CA SER A 90 -13.64 -24.88 28.83
C SER A 90 -15.07 -25.35 29.02
N GLU A 91 -15.41 -26.49 28.43
CA GLU A 91 -16.68 -27.16 28.65
C GLU A 91 -16.46 -28.51 29.34
N PHE A 92 -17.46 -28.94 30.10
CA PHE A 92 -17.48 -30.29 30.63
C PHE A 92 -17.57 -31.29 29.47
N SER A 93 -16.64 -32.25 29.42
CA SER A 93 -16.58 -33.26 28.37
C SER A 93 -17.21 -34.58 28.83
N HIS A 94 -16.60 -35.19 29.85
CA HIS A 94 -17.04 -36.49 30.37
C HIS A 94 -16.39 -36.76 31.72
N TYR A 95 -16.77 -37.85 32.36
CA TYR A 95 -16.13 -38.35 33.56
C TYR A 95 -15.08 -39.42 33.22
N ARG A 96 -13.88 -39.31 33.77
CA ARG A 96 -12.81 -40.33 33.67
C ARG A 96 -12.67 -41.08 34.99
N SER A 97 -12.70 -42.42 34.93
CA SER A 97 -12.39 -43.26 36.07
C SER A 97 -10.87 -43.39 36.24
N VAL A 98 -10.36 -43.01 37.41
CA VAL A 98 -8.97 -43.20 37.81
C VAL A 98 -8.90 -44.39 38.74
N TYR A 99 -8.17 -45.42 38.32
CA TYR A 99 -7.94 -46.63 39.09
C TYR A 99 -6.63 -46.50 39.87
N TYR A 100 -6.65 -46.89 41.13
CA TYR A 100 -5.44 -46.96 41.95
C TYR A 100 -5.42 -48.28 42.72
N SER A 101 -4.22 -48.77 42.97
CA SER A 101 -3.98 -49.91 43.83
C SER A 101 -3.25 -49.44 45.08
N TYR A 102 -3.60 -50.04 46.21
CA TYR A 102 -2.92 -49.79 47.48
C TYR A 102 -2.71 -51.11 48.20
N SER A 103 -1.63 -51.18 48.98
CA SER A 103 -1.36 -52.30 49.86
C SER A 103 -1.73 -51.95 51.29
N TYR A 104 -2.17 -52.96 52.04
CA TYR A 104 -2.43 -52.83 53.47
C TYR A 104 -2.06 -54.13 54.18
N SER A 105 -1.69 -54.02 55.46
CA SER A 105 -1.40 -55.19 56.28
C SER A 105 -2.71 -55.90 56.62
N CYS A 106 -2.75 -57.21 56.38
CA CYS A 106 -3.89 -58.07 56.65
C CYS A 106 -3.45 -59.34 57.39
N GLY A 107 -4.38 -59.95 58.13
CA GLY A 107 -4.12 -61.11 58.98
C GLY A 107 -3.86 -60.73 60.45
N TRP A 108 -4.19 -61.66 61.38
CA TRP A 108 -4.24 -61.42 62.82
C TRP A 108 -2.90 -60.98 63.45
N HIS A 109 -1.78 -61.22 62.76
CA HIS A 109 -0.43 -60.84 63.20
C HIS A 109 0.32 -59.91 62.21
N GLY A 110 -0.37 -59.37 61.20
CA GLY A 110 0.21 -58.38 60.27
C GLY A 110 1.29 -58.91 59.31
N TRP A 111 1.49 -60.23 59.22
CA TRP A 111 2.53 -60.86 58.39
C TRP A 111 2.17 -61.00 56.90
N SER A 112 0.96 -60.59 56.50
CA SER A 112 0.53 -60.68 55.10
C SER A 112 0.21 -59.29 54.57
N THR A 113 0.67 -59.01 53.36
CA THR A 113 0.33 -57.79 52.62
C THR A 113 -0.81 -58.12 51.66
N CYS A 114 -1.97 -57.52 51.87
CA CYS A 114 -3.08 -57.57 50.94
C CYS A 114 -3.01 -56.38 49.98
N TYR A 115 -3.60 -56.55 48.80
CA TYR A 115 -3.73 -55.49 47.81
C TYR A 115 -5.21 -55.22 47.57
N GLY A 116 -5.58 -53.95 47.67
CA GLY A 116 -6.90 -53.44 47.33
C GLY A 116 -6.82 -52.61 46.06
N GLY A 117 -7.90 -52.64 45.27
CA GLY A 117 -8.12 -51.72 44.17
C GLY A 117 -9.24 -50.76 44.51
N GLY A 118 -9.07 -49.50 44.15
CA GLY A 118 -10.11 -48.48 44.23
C GLY A 118 -10.22 -47.75 42.89
N SER A 119 -11.37 -47.11 42.67
CA SER A 119 -11.55 -46.17 41.57
C SER A 119 -12.39 -45.01 42.03
N TYR A 120 -12.04 -43.82 41.57
CA TYR A 120 -12.91 -42.65 41.68
C TYR A 120 -13.08 -42.01 40.30
N SER A 121 -14.19 -41.29 40.15
CA SER A 121 -14.52 -40.59 38.92
C SER A 121 -14.11 -39.13 39.04
N THR A 122 -13.44 -38.59 38.03
CA THR A 122 -13.10 -37.17 37.95
C THR A 122 -13.69 -36.55 36.69
N ALA A 123 -14.21 -35.32 36.79
CA ALA A 123 -14.69 -34.58 35.64
C ALA A 123 -13.51 -34.17 34.76
N VAL A 124 -13.62 -34.43 33.46
CA VAL A 124 -12.68 -33.99 32.43
C VAL A 124 -13.35 -32.87 31.66
N TYR A 125 -12.62 -31.77 31.51
CA TYR A 125 -13.04 -30.61 30.73
C TYR A 125 -12.24 -30.56 29.42
N THR A 126 -12.90 -30.15 28.35
CA THR A 126 -12.25 -29.81 27.08
C THR A 126 -11.98 -28.31 27.10
N SER A 127 -10.72 -27.92 26.91
CA SER A 127 -10.33 -26.52 26.79
C SER A 127 -10.43 -26.07 25.34
N PHE A 128 -10.89 -24.84 25.15
CA PHE A 128 -10.97 -24.16 23.87
C PHE A 128 -9.91 -23.08 23.78
N TYR A 129 -9.31 -23.01 22.60
CA TYR A 129 -8.34 -21.99 22.26
C TYR A 129 -8.71 -21.45 20.89
N ASP A 130 -8.70 -20.14 20.75
CA ASP A 130 -8.69 -19.49 19.46
C ASP A 130 -7.22 -19.25 19.09
N THR A 131 -6.86 -19.54 17.86
CA THR A 131 -5.53 -19.20 17.33
C THR A 131 -5.69 -17.90 16.54
N TYR A 132 -4.62 -17.13 16.40
CA TYR A 132 -4.60 -15.92 15.60
C TYR A 132 -3.31 -15.94 14.77
N THR A 133 -3.39 -15.37 13.57
CA THR A 133 -2.25 -15.11 12.68
C THR A 133 -2.24 -13.61 12.44
N GLY A 134 -1.12 -12.96 12.77
CA GLY A 134 -1.05 -11.52 12.91
C GLY A 134 -0.36 -11.10 14.21
N ASP A 135 0.06 -9.84 14.30
CA ASP A 135 0.64 -9.25 15.51
C ASP A 135 -0.38 -8.50 16.40
N GLY A 136 -1.62 -8.35 15.96
CA GLY A 136 -2.70 -7.73 16.72
C GLY A 136 -2.86 -6.24 16.45
N GLU A 137 -2.02 -5.68 15.57
CA GLU A 137 -1.87 -4.24 15.41
C GLU A 137 -2.34 -3.80 14.01
N ALA A 138 -2.72 -2.53 13.89
CA ALA A 138 -2.99 -1.94 12.59
C ALA A 138 -1.65 -1.39 12.06
N ASP A 139 -1.30 -1.74 10.83
CA ASP A 139 -0.14 -1.16 10.16
C ASP A 139 -0.48 0.27 9.75
N VAL A 140 0.44 1.20 10.01
CA VAL A 140 0.24 2.62 9.73
C VAL A 140 1.39 3.12 8.85
N LEU A 141 1.03 3.66 7.69
CA LEU A 141 1.97 4.28 6.76
C LEU A 141 1.72 5.78 6.68
N LEU A 142 2.79 6.54 6.74
CA LEU A 142 2.79 7.99 6.59
C LEU A 142 3.62 8.36 5.39
N VAL A 143 3.13 9.32 4.62
CA VAL A 143 3.83 9.89 3.48
C VAL A 143 3.83 11.41 3.65
N ASP A 144 5.01 11.97 3.84
CA ASP A 144 5.27 13.41 3.93
C ASP A 144 5.75 13.91 2.55
N PHE A 145 5.25 15.07 2.12
CA PHE A 145 5.65 15.74 0.88
C PHE A 145 5.69 17.26 1.02
N GLY A 146 6.34 17.73 2.09
CA GLY A 146 6.68 19.14 2.28
C GLY A 146 5.87 19.75 3.44
N ASP A 147 4.81 20.48 3.12
CA ASP A 147 3.89 21.05 4.11
C ASP A 147 2.67 20.16 4.39
N GLN A 148 2.60 18.99 3.74
CA GLN A 148 1.49 18.05 3.82
C GLN A 148 1.96 16.63 4.18
N MET A 149 1.04 15.90 4.78
CA MET A 149 1.23 14.51 5.17
C MET A 149 -0.05 13.72 4.91
N ILE A 150 0.07 12.58 4.25
CA ILE A 150 -0.98 11.57 4.15
C ILE A 150 -0.69 10.49 5.18
N THR A 151 -1.74 10.00 5.83
CA THR A 151 -1.65 8.86 6.75
C THR A 151 -2.84 7.95 6.49
N ASP A 152 -2.56 6.66 6.41
CA ASP A 152 -3.60 5.64 6.33
C ASP A 152 -3.17 4.41 7.14
N SER A 153 -4.16 3.62 7.55
CA SER A 153 -3.96 2.45 8.38
C SER A 153 -4.75 1.27 7.86
N THR A 154 -4.22 0.05 8.02
CA THR A 154 -4.98 -1.15 7.67
C THR A 154 -6.30 -1.20 8.46
N ALA A 155 -7.39 -1.52 7.77
CA ALA A 155 -8.75 -1.29 8.26
C ALA A 155 -9.19 -2.26 9.37
N SER A 156 -8.38 -3.26 9.76
CA SER A 156 -8.75 -4.26 10.77
C SER A 156 -7.52 -4.83 11.47
N PRO A 157 -7.44 -4.75 12.81
CA PRO A 157 -6.44 -5.51 13.56
C PRO A 157 -6.82 -7.00 13.51
N ASP A 158 -5.95 -7.79 12.88
CA ASP A 158 -5.87 -9.25 12.97
C ASP A 158 -7.03 -10.17 12.56
N LEU A 159 -6.60 -11.34 12.10
CA LEU A 159 -7.43 -12.49 11.74
C LEU A 159 -7.81 -13.33 12.97
N LEU A 160 -9.11 -13.61 13.15
CA LEU A 160 -9.54 -14.72 14.01
C LEU A 160 -9.28 -16.07 13.29
N LEU A 161 -8.23 -16.79 13.67
CA LEU A 161 -8.02 -18.18 13.22
C LEU A 161 -8.75 -19.14 14.19
N TYR A 162 -10.05 -19.35 13.95
CA TYR A 162 -10.82 -20.32 14.73
C TYR A 162 -10.28 -21.75 14.50
N THR A 163 -9.44 -22.22 15.41
CA THR A 163 -8.96 -23.61 15.43
C THR A 163 -9.62 -24.32 16.61
N GLN A 164 -10.74 -24.98 16.37
CA GLN A 164 -11.38 -25.78 17.40
C GLN A 164 -10.54 -27.04 17.64
N ASN A 165 -9.61 -26.97 18.60
CA ASN A 165 -8.84 -28.12 19.04
C ASN A 165 -9.71 -29.00 19.92
N TYR A 166 -10.40 -29.96 19.30
CA TYR A 166 -10.98 -31.08 20.02
C TYR A 166 -9.85 -31.93 20.60
N TYR A 167 -9.55 -31.76 21.89
CA TYR A 167 -8.84 -32.77 22.68
C TYR A 167 -9.75 -33.99 22.92
N SER A 168 -10.23 -34.59 21.84
CA SER A 168 -10.91 -35.87 21.80
C SER A 168 -9.93 -36.86 21.23
N TYR A 169 -9.76 -38.01 21.89
CA TYR A 169 -8.94 -39.15 21.49
C TYR A 169 -9.29 -39.71 20.08
N TYR A 170 -10.25 -39.11 19.34
CA TYR A 170 -10.80 -39.63 18.07
C TYR A 170 -11.20 -38.60 16.99
N GLY A 171 -10.87 -37.30 17.07
CA GLY A 171 -11.42 -36.31 16.11
C GLY A 171 -10.39 -35.45 15.37
N PRO A 172 -10.50 -35.23 14.05
CA PRO A 172 -9.66 -34.27 13.33
C PRO A 172 -10.00 -32.83 13.76
N SER A 173 -8.98 -32.01 13.97
CA SER A 173 -9.12 -30.56 14.12
C SER A 173 -9.72 -29.99 12.83
N GLN A 174 -10.83 -29.27 12.92
CA GLN A 174 -11.31 -28.45 11.80
C GLN A 174 -10.66 -27.08 11.91
N THR A 175 -9.78 -26.78 10.97
CA THR A 175 -9.23 -25.44 10.77
C THR A 175 -10.02 -24.78 9.65
N THR A 176 -10.73 -23.70 9.96
CA THR A 176 -11.36 -22.88 8.92
C THR A 176 -10.44 -21.70 8.64
N TYR A 177 -9.97 -21.59 7.41
CA TYR A 177 -9.20 -20.45 6.95
C TYR A 177 -10.18 -19.40 6.42
N TYR A 178 -10.28 -18.28 7.10
CA TYR A 178 -10.75 -17.06 6.47
C TYR A 178 -9.49 -16.27 6.15
N ASP A 179 -9.12 -16.17 4.88
CA ASP A 179 -8.09 -15.22 4.49
C ASP A 179 -8.78 -13.89 4.22
N ARG A 180 -8.61 -12.93 5.12
CA ARG A 180 -8.97 -11.53 4.86
C ARG A 180 -7.74 -10.68 4.53
N ASN A 181 -6.54 -11.28 4.54
CA ASN A 181 -5.27 -10.59 4.35
C ASN A 181 -4.73 -10.71 2.91
N ASP A 182 -5.57 -11.14 1.96
CA ASP A 182 -5.46 -10.69 0.56
C ASP A 182 -5.66 -9.15 0.41
N PHE A 183 -6.05 -8.42 1.47
CA PHE A 183 -6.40 -6.98 1.44
C PHE A 183 -5.62 -6.11 2.44
N GLY A 184 -4.31 -6.32 2.56
CA GLY A 184 -3.45 -5.23 3.02
C GLY A 184 -3.50 -4.12 1.98
N ASP A 185 -4.55 -3.30 1.95
CA ASP A 185 -4.72 -2.27 0.94
C ASP A 185 -5.01 -0.96 1.66
N ILE A 186 -3.96 -0.28 2.09
CA ILE A 186 -4.08 1.15 2.36
C ILE A 186 -4.08 1.89 1.03
N SER A 187 -4.97 2.86 0.89
CA SER A 187 -5.06 3.70 -0.29
C SER A 187 -5.63 5.04 0.11
N ALA A 188 -4.76 6.04 0.10
CA ALA A 188 -5.12 7.40 0.43
C ALA A 188 -4.59 8.36 -0.63
N THR A 189 -5.42 9.32 -1.00
CA THR A 189 -5.11 10.34 -2.01
C THR A 189 -5.31 11.72 -1.42
N GLU A 190 -4.36 12.62 -1.66
CA GLU A 190 -4.46 14.02 -1.26
C GLU A 190 -3.99 14.92 -2.41
N ALA A 191 -4.67 16.04 -2.60
CA ALA A 191 -4.25 17.06 -3.55
C ALA A 191 -3.10 17.89 -2.97
N LEU A 192 -2.14 18.29 -3.81
CA LEU A 192 -1.05 19.16 -3.37
C LEU A 192 -1.57 20.56 -3.02
N THR A 193 -1.07 21.13 -1.93
CA THR A 193 -1.29 22.55 -1.57
C THR A 193 -0.57 23.48 -2.55
N ASP A 194 -0.91 24.76 -2.51
CA ASP A 194 -0.20 25.80 -3.26
C ASP A 194 1.31 25.83 -2.94
N PHE A 195 1.72 25.42 -1.73
CA PHE A 195 3.12 25.38 -1.33
C PHE A 195 3.86 24.23 -2.02
N SER A 196 3.39 22.98 -1.89
CA SER A 196 4.01 21.83 -2.58
C SER A 196 3.88 21.94 -4.10
N MET A 197 2.80 22.53 -4.62
CA MET A 197 2.67 22.87 -6.04
C MET A 197 3.72 23.89 -6.48
N SER A 198 3.96 24.94 -5.69
CA SER A 198 4.99 25.94 -6.00
C SER A 198 6.39 25.35 -5.94
N ASP A 199 6.66 24.41 -5.04
CA ASP A 199 7.94 23.70 -4.98
C ASP A 199 8.16 22.90 -6.28
N LEU A 200 7.22 22.00 -6.58
CA LEU A 200 7.24 21.15 -7.77
C LEU A 200 7.34 21.94 -9.08
N THR A 201 6.62 23.05 -9.23
CA THR A 201 6.67 23.88 -10.45
C THR A 201 7.93 24.74 -10.53
N SER A 202 8.66 24.96 -9.43
CA SER A 202 9.86 25.80 -9.42
C SER A 202 11.11 25.08 -9.93
N ASP A 203 11.29 23.82 -9.56
CA ASP A 203 12.49 23.03 -9.88
C ASP A 203 12.18 21.67 -10.54
N GLY A 204 10.89 21.35 -10.71
CA GLY A 204 10.45 20.09 -11.29
C GLY A 204 10.60 18.90 -10.36
N LEU A 205 10.82 19.12 -9.05
CA LEU A 205 11.03 18.08 -8.06
C LEU A 205 9.98 18.17 -6.95
N LEU A 206 9.39 17.03 -6.59
CA LEU A 206 8.58 16.91 -5.37
C LEU A 206 9.19 15.85 -4.47
N ASN A 207 9.83 16.30 -3.40
CA ASN A 207 10.44 15.42 -2.40
C ASN A 207 9.35 14.72 -1.57
N TYR A 208 9.58 13.46 -1.23
CA TYR A 208 8.71 12.70 -0.35
C TYR A 208 9.51 11.89 0.68
N GLY A 209 8.88 11.66 1.82
CA GLY A 209 9.35 10.76 2.88
C GLY A 209 8.26 9.77 3.25
N ILE A 210 8.55 8.47 3.16
CA ILE A 210 7.68 7.39 3.58
C ILE A 210 8.17 6.89 4.94
N LEU A 211 7.26 6.81 5.92
CA LEU A 211 7.52 6.27 7.25
C LEU A 211 6.50 5.20 7.60
N VAL A 212 6.98 4.03 8.02
CA VAL A 212 6.14 3.01 8.68
C VAL A 212 6.08 3.33 10.18
N ASP A 213 4.97 3.89 10.66
CA ASP A 213 4.81 4.27 12.07
C ASP A 213 4.47 3.08 12.98
N GLN A 214 3.66 2.15 12.47
CA GLN A 214 3.23 0.94 13.17
C GLN A 214 3.21 -0.25 12.20
N GLY A 215 3.54 -1.44 12.72
CA GLY A 215 3.50 -2.69 11.96
C GLY A 215 4.58 -2.83 10.87
N HIS A 216 4.22 -3.37 9.70
CA HIS A 216 5.12 -3.54 8.56
C HIS A 216 4.41 -3.43 7.21
N PHE A 217 5.18 -3.18 6.15
CA PHE A 217 4.70 -3.23 4.77
C PHE A 217 5.64 -4.07 3.91
N ASN A 218 5.09 -4.93 3.06
CA ASN A 218 5.83 -5.73 2.08
C ASN A 218 5.97 -5.00 0.75
N ILE A 219 4.95 -4.24 0.36
CA ILE A 219 4.91 -3.46 -0.86
C ILE A 219 4.43 -2.06 -0.51
N VAL A 220 5.10 -1.04 -1.01
CA VAL A 220 4.66 0.35 -0.92
C VAL A 220 4.71 0.99 -2.31
N GLY A 221 3.69 1.78 -2.64
CA GLY A 221 3.63 2.54 -3.88
C GLY A 221 3.22 3.98 -3.64
N LEU A 222 3.73 4.89 -4.46
CA LEU A 222 3.30 6.28 -4.52
C LEU A 222 3.07 6.64 -5.97
N ASN A 223 1.95 7.30 -6.25
CA ASN A 223 1.64 7.87 -7.55
C ASN A 223 1.51 9.37 -7.41
N LEU A 224 2.19 10.13 -8.27
CA LEU A 224 1.97 11.56 -8.46
C LEU A 224 1.19 11.74 -9.76
N ASP A 225 -0.06 12.19 -9.65
CA ASP A 225 -0.91 12.55 -10.77
C ASP A 225 -0.87 14.07 -10.97
N LEU A 226 -0.52 14.51 -12.17
CA LEU A 226 -0.46 15.92 -12.57
C LEU A 226 -1.56 16.20 -13.59
N THR A 227 -2.32 17.26 -13.35
CA THR A 227 -3.22 17.85 -14.34
C THR A 227 -2.54 19.07 -14.94
N TYR A 228 -2.54 19.16 -16.27
CA TYR A 228 -1.84 20.23 -16.96
C TYR A 228 -2.59 20.68 -18.21
N ASP A 229 -2.40 21.95 -18.58
CA ASP A 229 -2.88 22.53 -19.82
C ASP A 229 -1.72 22.65 -20.81
N ALA A 230 -1.88 22.02 -21.98
CA ALA A 230 -0.91 22.08 -23.06
C ALA A 230 -1.19 23.25 -24.01
N VAL A 231 -0.21 24.14 -24.19
CA VAL A 231 -0.28 25.28 -25.12
C VAL A 231 0.79 25.10 -26.19
N ASN A 232 0.36 24.93 -27.44
CA ASN A 232 1.29 24.89 -28.57
C ASN A 232 1.91 26.27 -28.80
N VAL A 233 3.22 26.38 -28.60
CA VAL A 233 3.96 27.62 -28.87
C VAL A 233 4.38 27.60 -30.35
N PRO A 234 4.03 28.64 -31.15
CA PRO A 234 4.49 28.70 -32.52
C PRO A 234 6.01 28.68 -32.57
N GLU A 235 6.58 27.71 -33.28
CA GLU A 235 8.03 27.58 -33.41
C GLU A 235 8.65 28.93 -33.83
N PRO A 236 9.80 29.34 -33.27
CA PRO A 236 10.47 30.59 -33.63
C PRO A 236 10.71 30.72 -35.14
N GLY A 237 10.92 29.59 -35.83
CA GLY A 237 11.07 29.51 -37.28
C GLY A 237 9.81 29.93 -38.05
N SER A 238 8.63 29.60 -37.53
CA SER A 238 7.34 29.95 -38.12
C SER A 238 7.05 31.44 -37.97
N LEU A 239 7.41 32.03 -36.83
CA LEU A 239 7.37 33.49 -36.61
C LEU A 239 8.36 34.23 -37.52
N ALA A 240 9.57 33.70 -37.69
CA ALA A 240 10.56 34.26 -38.60
C ALA A 240 10.11 34.17 -40.07
N LEU A 241 9.52 33.05 -40.48
CA LEU A 241 8.94 32.86 -41.82
C LEU A 241 7.74 33.76 -42.07
N LEU A 242 6.87 33.95 -41.09
CA LEU A 242 5.73 34.86 -41.18
C LEU A 242 6.21 36.32 -41.26
N GLY A 243 7.24 36.68 -40.47
CA GLY A 243 7.91 37.97 -40.55
C GLY A 243 8.55 38.24 -41.91
N MET A 244 9.28 37.26 -42.47
CA MET A 244 9.85 37.37 -43.81
C MET A 244 8.79 37.40 -44.92
N GLY A 245 7.72 36.62 -44.78
CA GLY A 245 6.58 36.64 -45.70
C GLY A 245 5.86 37.99 -45.72
N ALA A 246 5.64 38.60 -44.55
CA ALA A 246 5.04 39.93 -44.42
C ALA A 246 5.93 41.03 -45.03
N LEU A 247 7.26 40.95 -44.82
CA LEU A 247 8.23 41.86 -45.45
C LEU A 247 8.24 41.70 -46.98
N GLY A 248 8.13 40.46 -47.49
CA GLY A 248 8.01 40.18 -48.92
C GLY A 248 6.75 40.79 -49.55
N LEU A 249 5.60 40.68 -48.86
CA LEU A 249 4.34 41.28 -49.31
C LEU A 249 4.36 42.81 -49.27
N ALA A 250 4.95 43.40 -48.22
CA ALA A 250 5.12 44.86 -48.12
C ALA A 250 6.05 45.41 -49.22
N GLY A 251 7.08 44.64 -49.61
CA GLY A 251 7.99 44.98 -50.72
C GLY A 251 7.30 44.96 -52.09
N LEU A 252 6.38 44.02 -52.32
CA LEU A 252 5.61 43.91 -53.57
C LEU A 252 4.54 45.00 -53.71
N GLY A 253 3.97 45.49 -52.61
CA GLY A 253 2.98 46.58 -52.60
C GLY A 253 3.52 47.92 -53.12
N ARG A 254 4.84 48.18 -53.00
CA ARG A 254 5.46 49.43 -53.46
C ARG A 254 5.68 49.53 -54.98
N LYS A 255 5.57 48.43 -55.74
CA LYS A 255 5.81 48.44 -57.20
C LYS A 255 4.58 48.79 -58.05
N ARG A 256 3.40 48.99 -57.47
CA ARG A 256 2.22 49.47 -58.21
C ARG A 256 2.04 50.99 -58.05
N LYS A 257 2.85 51.77 -58.78
CA LYS A 257 2.42 53.11 -59.21
C LYS A 257 1.81 52.96 -60.61
N PRO A 258 0.50 53.23 -60.79
CA PRO A 258 -0.07 53.32 -62.13
C PRO A 258 0.48 54.58 -62.81
N SER A 259 1.06 54.37 -63.98
CA SER A 259 1.37 55.38 -65.00
C SER A 259 0.11 56.00 -65.57
#